data_AF-A0A2V8EHH5-F1
#
_entry.id   AF-A0A2V8EHH5-F1
#
_cell.length_a   1.000
_cell.length_b   1.000
_cell.length_c   1.000
_cell.angle_alpha   90.00
_cell.angle_beta   90.00
_cell.angle_gamma   90.00
#
_symmetry.space_group_name_H-M   'P 1'
#
loop_
_entity.id
_entity.type
_entity.pdbx_description
1 polymer ?
#
loop_
_entity_poly.entity_id
_entity_poly.type
_entity_poly.pdbx_seq_one_letter_code
_entity_poly.pdbx_strand_id
1 'polypeptide(L)'
;MAAASVLHADWTAVGSTGTIDEGDLGKIVLNNDGSASIRSTISSTSAKVRFNVTSNPGIDFFIPKPGEEIGNLVFTMRVRDNGAGARVIATLKRITLGGGSDIAMPQTTVTAATIDSDLSAVAPSNDWMTVWAQHYNRSAFAGNITTGDSMDFLRFGWVVEVQLIKHDATGDPGIMGVQVFRDQP
;
A
#
# COMPACT_ATOMS: atom_id res chain seq x y z
N MET A 1 -25.38 5.29 28.82
CA MET A 1 -24.20 4.57 28.29
C MET A 1 -23.45 5.55 27.40
N ALA A 2 -22.16 5.79 27.65
CA ALA A 2 -21.36 6.62 26.75
C ALA A 2 -21.02 5.79 25.50
N ALA A 3 -21.28 6.34 24.31
CA ALA A 3 -20.80 5.75 23.08
C ALA A 3 -19.26 5.79 23.09
N ALA A 4 -18.61 4.62 23.06
CA ALA A 4 -17.18 4.57 22.83
C ALA A 4 -16.94 5.03 21.39
N SER A 5 -16.27 6.17 21.21
CA SER A 5 -15.75 6.53 19.89
C SER A 5 -14.66 5.52 19.54
N VAL A 6 -14.89 4.69 18.53
CA VAL A 6 -13.82 3.87 17.95
C VAL A 6 -12.84 4.85 17.31
N LEU A 7 -11.63 4.94 17.86
CA LEU A 7 -10.55 5.70 17.25
C LEU A 7 -10.15 4.95 15.96
N HIS A 8 -10.63 5.43 14.83
CA HIS A 8 -10.22 4.93 13.53
C HIS A 8 -8.82 5.49 13.23
N ALA A 9 -7.82 4.62 13.31
CA ALA A 9 -6.42 4.99 13.07
C ALA A 9 -5.91 4.28 11.83
N ASP A 10 -5.98 4.96 10.70
CA ASP A 10 -5.45 4.50 9.42
C ASP A 10 -3.92 4.56 9.40
N TRP A 11 -3.31 3.79 8.50
CA TRP A 11 -1.92 3.98 8.15
C TRP A 11 -1.82 4.74 6.83
N THR A 12 -1.01 5.79 6.80
CA THR A 12 -0.74 6.61 5.61
C THR A 12 0.74 6.87 5.47
N ALA A 13 1.24 6.95 4.25
CA ALA A 13 2.57 7.48 3.94
C ALA A 13 2.51 8.40 2.71
N VAL A 14 3.20 9.53 2.76
CA VAL A 14 3.37 10.42 1.59
C VAL A 14 4.54 9.94 0.74
N GLY A 15 4.48 10.15 -0.58
CA GLY A 15 5.46 9.64 -1.55
C GLY A 15 6.91 9.98 -1.20
N SER A 16 7.15 11.15 -0.62
CA SER A 16 8.48 11.63 -0.22
C SER A 16 9.11 10.93 0.99
N THR A 17 8.38 10.05 1.69
CA THR A 17 8.85 9.36 2.89
C THR A 17 9.36 7.94 2.65
N GLY A 18 9.18 7.43 1.43
CA GLY A 18 9.57 6.08 1.10
C GLY A 18 11.09 5.91 0.95
N THR A 19 11.57 4.69 1.17
CA THR A 19 12.95 4.29 0.89
C THR A 19 13.08 3.90 -0.57
N ILE A 20 14.10 4.45 -1.23
CA ILE A 20 14.40 4.16 -2.64
C ILE A 20 15.50 3.12 -2.69
N ASP A 21 15.36 2.14 -3.60
CA ASP A 21 16.40 1.14 -3.83
C ASP A 21 17.69 1.80 -4.33
N GLU A 22 18.85 1.27 -3.94
CA GLU A 22 20.15 1.88 -4.28
C GLU A 22 20.32 2.09 -5.79
N GLY A 23 19.87 1.11 -6.60
CA GLY A 23 19.90 1.19 -8.07
C GLY A 23 18.93 2.22 -8.68
N ASP A 24 18.04 2.80 -7.88
CA ASP A 24 17.00 3.74 -8.30
C ASP A 24 17.21 5.17 -7.75
N LEU A 25 18.22 5.40 -6.91
CA LEU A 25 18.51 6.72 -6.30
C LEU A 25 18.69 7.84 -7.34
N GLY A 26 19.30 7.51 -8.49
CA GLY A 26 19.46 8.45 -9.60
C GLY A 26 18.20 8.68 -10.44
N LYS A 27 17.15 7.86 -10.24
CA LYS A 27 15.93 7.86 -11.07
C LYS A 27 14.78 8.63 -10.45
N ILE A 28 14.68 8.61 -9.12
CA ILE A 28 13.60 9.23 -8.37
C ILE A 28 13.97 10.66 -7.95
N VAL A 29 12.99 11.54 -7.99
CA VAL A 29 12.99 12.83 -7.29
C VAL A 29 11.91 12.81 -6.21
N LEU A 30 12.27 13.25 -5.00
CA LEU A 30 11.33 13.51 -3.92
C LEU A 30 10.99 15.00 -3.95
N ASN A 31 9.71 15.33 -4.06
CA ASN A 31 9.23 16.68 -4.33
C ASN A 31 8.80 17.39 -3.04
N ASN A 32 8.82 18.74 -3.06
CA ASN A 32 8.43 19.57 -1.91
C ASN A 32 6.94 19.49 -1.57
N ASP A 33 6.10 18.99 -2.48
CA ASP A 33 4.67 18.76 -2.27
C ASP A 33 4.37 17.44 -1.55
N GLY A 34 5.40 16.66 -1.21
CA GLY A 34 5.27 15.37 -0.56
C GLY A 34 5.18 14.19 -1.53
N SER A 35 5.24 14.43 -2.84
CA SER A 35 5.21 13.36 -3.84
C SER A 35 6.61 12.81 -4.17
N ALA A 36 6.64 11.66 -4.85
CA ALA A 36 7.81 11.14 -5.53
C ALA A 36 7.48 10.84 -6.99
N SER A 37 8.43 11.10 -7.90
CA SER A 37 8.26 10.85 -9.33
C SER A 37 9.57 10.44 -9.98
N ILE A 38 9.49 9.90 -11.20
CA ILE A 38 10.69 9.71 -12.03
C ILE A 38 11.19 11.07 -12.50
N ARG A 39 12.52 11.28 -12.50
CA ARG A 39 13.15 12.52 -12.98
C ARG A 39 12.78 12.80 -14.43
N SER A 40 12.42 14.04 -14.74
CA SER A 40 12.03 14.47 -16.09
C SER A 40 13.13 14.28 -17.14
N THR A 41 14.40 14.25 -16.73
CA THR A 41 15.56 14.01 -17.61
C THR A 41 15.69 12.56 -18.09
N ILE A 42 14.90 11.63 -17.54
CA ILE A 42 14.92 10.22 -17.92
C ILE A 42 13.79 9.95 -18.90
N SER A 43 14.13 9.42 -20.08
CA SER A 43 13.15 9.12 -21.11
C SER A 43 12.40 7.82 -20.88
N SER A 44 12.99 6.80 -20.28
CA SER A 44 12.30 5.53 -20.03
C SER A 44 13.00 4.75 -18.93
N THR A 45 12.25 4.33 -17.91
CA THR A 45 12.79 3.51 -16.82
C THR A 45 11.66 2.94 -15.95
N SER A 46 12.04 2.08 -15.00
CA SER A 46 11.24 1.86 -13.81
C SER A 46 12.10 2.03 -12.56
N ALA A 47 11.43 2.45 -11.49
CA ALA A 47 12.05 2.69 -10.20
C ALA A 47 11.08 2.37 -9.07
N LYS A 48 11.60 1.92 -7.93
CA LYS A 48 10.81 1.49 -6.79
C LYS A 48 10.99 2.39 -5.58
N VAL A 49 9.89 2.59 -4.88
CA VAL A 49 9.81 3.30 -3.59
C VAL A 49 9.09 2.38 -2.61
N ARG A 50 9.69 2.13 -1.44
CA ARG A 50 9.15 1.24 -0.41
C ARG A 50 8.72 2.02 0.82
N PHE A 51 7.60 1.61 1.41
CA PHE A 51 7.06 2.19 2.62
C PHE A 51 6.84 1.10 3.65
N ASN A 52 7.40 1.27 4.85
CA ASN A 52 7.13 0.36 5.96
C ASN A 52 5.73 0.64 6.50
N VAL A 53 4.88 -0.38 6.53
CA VAL A 53 3.58 -0.29 7.19
C VAL A 53 3.77 -0.62 8.66
N THR A 54 3.40 0.33 9.52
CA THR A 54 3.50 0.20 10.97
C THR A 54 2.17 -0.23 11.57
N SER A 55 2.20 -0.88 12.74
CA SER A 55 0.98 -1.19 13.48
C SER A 55 0.25 0.11 13.85
N ASN A 56 -1.01 0.18 13.44
CA ASN A 56 -1.95 1.22 13.82
C ASN A 56 -3.24 0.54 14.33
N PRO A 57 -3.86 1.02 15.44
CA PRO A 57 -5.03 0.37 16.01
C PRO A 57 -6.22 0.17 15.06
N GLY A 58 -6.35 1.00 14.01
CA GLY A 58 -7.44 0.89 13.04
C GLY A 58 -7.25 -0.20 11.99
N ILE A 59 -6.03 -0.73 11.81
CA ILE A 59 -5.73 -1.76 10.80
C ILE A 59 -5.19 -3.05 11.38
N ASP A 60 -4.68 -3.04 12.61
CA ASP A 60 -4.14 -4.22 13.31
C ASP A 60 -5.20 -5.33 13.47
N PHE A 61 -4.71 -6.54 13.76
CA PHE A 61 -5.50 -7.71 14.11
C PHE A 61 -6.51 -7.37 15.20
N PHE A 62 -7.78 -7.35 14.82
CA PHE A 62 -8.89 -7.20 15.74
C PHE A 62 -9.86 -8.36 15.53
N ILE A 63 -10.07 -9.14 16.59
CA ILE A 63 -11.17 -10.12 16.63
C ILE A 63 -12.42 -9.31 17.01
N PRO A 64 -13.38 -9.10 16.08
CA PRO A 64 -14.65 -8.45 16.43
C PRO A 64 -15.31 -9.15 17.60
N LYS A 65 -15.77 -8.38 18.59
CA LYS A 65 -16.67 -8.94 19.60
C LYS A 65 -18.02 -9.24 18.97
N PRO A 66 -18.79 -10.20 19.53
CA PRO A 66 -20.16 -10.42 19.11
C PRO A 66 -20.96 -9.10 19.12
N GLY A 67 -21.53 -8.72 17.97
CA GLY A 67 -22.31 -7.48 17.81
C GLY A 67 -21.51 -6.25 17.33
N GLU A 68 -20.19 -6.36 17.11
CA GLU A 68 -19.41 -5.29 16.49
C GLU A 68 -19.41 -5.43 14.96
N GLU A 69 -19.83 -4.36 14.27
CA GLU A 69 -19.66 -4.23 12.83
C GLU A 69 -18.29 -3.60 12.54
N ILE A 70 -17.51 -4.24 11.66
CA ILE A 70 -16.18 -3.78 11.26
C ILE A 70 -16.13 -3.79 9.75
N GLY A 71 -15.69 -2.67 9.16
CA GLY A 71 -15.47 -2.61 7.73
C GLY A 71 -14.26 -3.40 7.23
N ASN A 72 -14.19 -3.50 5.91
CA ASN A 72 -13.19 -4.18 5.12
C ASN A 72 -11.86 -3.43 5.18
N LEU A 73 -10.75 -4.17 5.11
CA LEU A 73 -9.45 -3.56 4.88
C LEU A 73 -9.36 -3.07 3.43
N VAL A 74 -8.97 -1.83 3.24
CA VAL A 74 -8.85 -1.14 1.95
C VAL A 74 -7.41 -0.68 1.77
N PHE A 75 -6.86 -0.92 0.57
CA PHE A 75 -5.56 -0.42 0.15
C PHE A 75 -5.73 0.56 -1.01
N THR A 76 -5.26 1.78 -0.82
CA THR A 76 -5.40 2.86 -1.81
C THR A 76 -4.09 3.59 -2.03
N MET A 77 -4.00 4.25 -3.17
CA MET A 77 -2.90 5.15 -3.48
C MET A 77 -3.39 6.35 -4.27
N ARG A 78 -2.71 7.48 -4.08
CA ARG A 78 -2.89 8.69 -4.87
C ARG A 78 -1.71 8.84 -5.81
N VAL A 79 -1.94 8.70 -7.11
CA VAL A 79 -0.90 8.57 -8.15
C VAL A 79 -1.11 9.55 -9.28
N ARG A 80 -0.07 9.74 -10.08
CA ARG A 80 -0.13 10.36 -11.39
C ARG A 80 0.28 9.34 -12.43
N ASP A 81 -0.56 9.16 -13.43
CA ASP A 81 -0.35 8.30 -14.59
C ASP A 81 -1.03 9.00 -15.76
N ASN A 82 -0.22 9.53 -16.68
CA ASN A 82 -0.69 10.33 -17.80
C ASN A 82 -0.99 9.51 -19.07
N GLY A 83 -1.19 8.21 -18.94
CA GLY A 83 -1.62 7.32 -20.02
C GLY A 83 -0.46 6.50 -20.57
N ALA A 84 -0.41 6.28 -21.89
CA ALA A 84 0.52 5.32 -22.50
C ALA A 84 2.02 5.51 -22.15
N GLY A 85 2.43 6.70 -21.72
CA GLY A 85 3.79 7.01 -21.30
C GLY A 85 4.11 6.63 -19.84
N ALA A 86 3.13 6.34 -19.00
CA ALA A 86 3.29 6.11 -17.57
C ALA A 86 2.49 4.89 -17.09
N ARG A 87 2.90 4.34 -15.94
CA ARG A 87 2.16 3.36 -15.16
C ARG A 87 2.67 3.37 -13.73
N VAL A 88 1.79 3.15 -12.77
CA VAL A 88 2.14 3.00 -11.36
C VAL A 88 1.52 1.72 -10.81
N ILE A 89 2.38 0.87 -10.24
CA ILE A 89 1.96 -0.38 -9.60
C ILE A 89 2.31 -0.29 -8.12
N ALA A 90 1.37 -0.56 -7.23
CA ALA A 90 1.64 -0.67 -5.81
C ALA A 90 1.30 -2.07 -5.31
N THR A 91 2.19 -2.67 -4.52
CA THR A 91 1.99 -4.00 -3.93
C THR A 91 2.10 -3.92 -2.42
N LEU A 92 1.05 -4.35 -1.72
CA LEU A 92 1.11 -4.61 -0.28
C LEU A 92 1.69 -6.01 -0.08
N LYS A 93 2.87 -6.08 0.54
CA LYS A 93 3.60 -7.32 0.79
C LYS A 93 3.59 -7.66 2.27
N ARG A 94 3.34 -8.92 2.57
CA ARG A 94 3.48 -9.55 3.88
C ARG A 94 4.79 -10.30 3.93
N ILE A 95 5.57 -10.08 4.98
CA ILE A 95 6.86 -10.72 5.23
C ILE A 95 6.74 -11.50 6.54
N THR A 96 6.99 -12.81 6.52
CA THR A 96 7.03 -13.61 7.75
C THR A 96 8.23 -13.20 8.61
N LEU A 97 7.99 -12.68 9.81
CA LEU A 97 9.03 -12.37 10.79
C LEU A 97 9.14 -13.45 11.88
N GLY A 98 8.01 -14.10 12.20
CA GLY A 98 7.94 -15.16 13.21
C GLY A 98 7.93 -14.66 14.66
N GLY A 99 7.65 -13.36 14.86
CA GLY A 99 7.90 -12.55 16.06
C GLY A 99 7.17 -12.90 17.36
N GLY A 100 7.06 -14.18 17.71
CA GLY A 100 6.58 -14.62 19.02
C GLY A 100 5.99 -16.03 19.06
N SER A 101 6.07 -16.82 17.98
CA SER A 101 5.59 -18.21 18.01
C SER A 101 6.75 -19.19 18.01
N ASP A 102 6.74 -20.14 18.95
CA ASP A 102 7.59 -21.36 18.91
C ASP A 102 7.28 -22.26 17.69
N ILE A 103 6.30 -21.85 16.89
CA ILE A 103 5.93 -22.49 15.63
C ILE A 103 6.90 -22.01 14.55
N ALA A 104 7.66 -22.94 13.99
CA ALA A 104 8.49 -22.66 12.82
C ALA A 104 7.61 -22.20 11.64
N MET A 105 7.76 -20.93 11.24
CA MET A 105 7.11 -20.39 10.05
C MET A 105 8.12 -20.29 8.90
N PRO A 106 7.77 -20.76 7.69
CA PRO A 106 8.59 -20.54 6.51
C PRO A 106 8.81 -19.04 6.27
N GLN A 107 10.07 -18.64 6.10
CA GLN A 107 10.42 -17.28 5.73
C GLN A 107 9.97 -17.03 4.29
N THR A 108 8.85 -16.34 4.14
CA THR A 108 8.23 -16.06 2.84
C THR A 108 7.80 -14.61 2.75
N THR A 109 7.82 -14.09 1.52
CA THR A 109 7.17 -12.82 1.16
C THR A 109 5.98 -13.15 0.27
N VAL A 110 4.81 -12.65 0.63
CA VAL A 110 3.56 -12.85 -0.12
C VAL A 110 3.00 -11.49 -0.50
N THR A 111 2.56 -11.34 -1.75
CA THR A 111 1.77 -10.19 -2.17
C THR A 111 0.35 -10.36 -1.66
N ALA A 112 -0.05 -9.52 -0.72
CA ALA A 112 -1.40 -9.52 -0.18
C ALA A 112 -2.38 -8.82 -1.12
N ALA A 113 -1.98 -7.67 -1.69
CA ALA A 113 -2.80 -6.88 -2.61
C ALA A 113 -1.93 -6.16 -3.66
N THR A 114 -2.50 -5.90 -4.84
CA THR A 114 -1.86 -5.15 -5.93
C THR A 114 -2.82 -4.11 -6.49
N ILE A 115 -2.37 -2.85 -6.57
CA ILE A 115 -3.00 -1.80 -7.35
C ILE A 115 -2.18 -1.60 -8.63
N ASP A 116 -2.86 -1.44 -9.76
CA ASP A 116 -2.25 -1.18 -11.05
C ASP A 116 -3.04 -0.08 -11.75
N SER A 117 -2.42 1.07 -12.02
CA SER A 117 -3.10 2.24 -12.57
C SER A 117 -3.70 1.97 -13.96
N ASP A 118 -3.02 1.17 -14.79
CA ASP A 118 -3.48 0.74 -16.13
C ASP A 118 -4.75 -0.13 -16.08
N LEU A 119 -4.95 -0.86 -14.97
CA LEU A 119 -6.10 -1.74 -14.77
C LEU A 119 -7.19 -1.09 -13.93
N SER A 120 -6.99 0.17 -13.51
CA SER A 120 -7.98 0.89 -12.72
C SER A 120 -9.15 1.37 -13.62
N ALA A 121 -10.32 1.56 -13.03
CA ALA A 121 -11.46 2.17 -13.72
C ALA A 121 -11.32 3.71 -13.85
N VAL A 122 -10.21 4.28 -13.37
CA VAL A 122 -9.96 5.72 -13.35
C VAL A 122 -9.21 6.10 -14.62
N ALA A 123 -9.71 7.11 -15.33
CA ALA A 123 -9.07 7.57 -16.56
C ALA A 123 -7.67 8.15 -16.26
N PRO A 124 -6.68 7.92 -17.14
CA PRO A 124 -5.36 8.54 -17.01
C PRO A 124 -5.44 10.06 -16.93
N SER A 125 -4.53 10.67 -16.16
CA SER A 125 -4.52 12.10 -15.87
C SER A 125 -3.11 12.65 -15.63
N ASN A 126 -2.89 13.90 -16.05
CA ASN A 126 -1.72 14.68 -15.62
C ASN A 126 -1.82 15.15 -14.16
N ASP A 127 -3.03 15.07 -13.57
CA ASP A 127 -3.29 15.39 -12.17
C ASP A 127 -3.23 14.14 -11.29
N TRP A 128 -3.20 14.37 -9.97
CA TRP A 128 -3.23 13.30 -8.98
C TRP A 128 -4.61 12.63 -8.91
N MET A 129 -4.66 11.35 -9.26
CA MET A 129 -5.85 10.49 -9.20
C MET A 129 -5.76 9.49 -8.04
N THR A 130 -6.92 9.07 -7.52
CA THR A 130 -6.98 8.03 -6.47
C THR A 130 -7.36 6.72 -7.10
N VAL A 131 -6.54 5.70 -6.90
CA VAL A 131 -6.79 4.33 -7.34
C VAL A 131 -6.67 3.40 -6.15
N TRP A 132 -7.37 2.27 -6.22
CA TRP A 132 -7.46 1.34 -5.09
C TRP A 132 -7.51 -0.09 -5.60
N ALA A 133 -7.11 -1.01 -4.73
CA ALA A 133 -7.30 -2.43 -4.93
C ALA A 133 -8.20 -2.97 -3.83
N GLN A 134 -8.99 -3.96 -4.24
CA GLN A 134 -9.75 -4.93 -3.47
C GLN A 134 -10.14 -4.56 -2.02
N HIS A 135 -11.45 -4.52 -1.79
CA HIS A 135 -12.07 -4.53 -0.47
C HIS A 135 -11.97 -5.96 0.09
N TYR A 136 -11.17 -6.21 1.12
CA TYR A 136 -11.09 -7.55 1.69
C TYR A 136 -12.25 -7.78 2.66
N ASN A 137 -13.24 -8.58 2.21
CA ASN A 137 -14.39 -8.99 3.01
C ASN A 137 -13.96 -9.87 4.19
N ARG A 138 -14.58 -9.59 5.35
CA ARG A 138 -14.65 -10.37 6.61
C ARG A 138 -14.47 -11.89 6.47
N SER A 139 -14.98 -12.53 5.42
CA SER A 139 -14.92 -13.99 5.24
C SER A 139 -13.54 -14.55 4.89
N ALA A 140 -12.61 -13.74 4.36
CA ALA A 140 -11.23 -14.18 4.11
C ALA A 140 -10.34 -14.15 5.37
N PHE A 141 -10.78 -13.50 6.44
CA PHE A 141 -10.00 -13.29 7.68
C PHE A 141 -10.55 -14.07 8.88
N ALA A 142 -11.72 -14.70 8.72
CA ALA A 142 -12.32 -15.56 9.74
C ALA A 142 -11.68 -16.97 9.82
N GLY A 143 -10.66 -17.26 9.00
CA GLY A 143 -10.09 -18.59 8.88
C GLY A 143 -8.58 -18.61 9.04
N ASN A 144 -8.13 -18.80 10.27
CA ASN A 144 -6.80 -19.30 10.66
C ASN A 144 -5.66 -18.26 10.84
N ILE A 145 -5.14 -18.24 12.08
CA ILE A 145 -3.96 -17.47 12.52
C ILE A 145 -2.68 -17.81 11.73
N THR A 146 -2.69 -18.92 10.97
CA THR A 146 -1.55 -19.37 10.16
C THR A 146 -1.61 -18.95 8.70
N THR A 147 -2.73 -18.49 8.15
CA THR A 147 -2.79 -18.02 6.74
C THR A 147 -2.44 -16.54 6.58
N GLY A 148 -2.47 -15.78 7.69
CA GLY A 148 -1.89 -14.43 7.79
C GLY A 148 -2.68 -13.33 7.09
N ASP A 149 -3.97 -13.55 6.85
CA ASP A 149 -4.76 -12.64 6.03
C ASP A 149 -5.08 -11.33 6.78
N SER A 150 -5.13 -11.37 8.12
CA SER A 150 -5.10 -10.17 9.00
C SER A 150 -3.77 -9.44 9.05
N MET A 151 -3.78 -8.11 9.22
CA MET A 151 -2.57 -7.32 9.53
C MET A 151 -2.09 -7.60 10.97
N ASP A 152 -1.61 -8.82 11.20
CA ASP A 152 -0.98 -9.25 12.43
C ASP A 152 0.47 -8.80 12.44
N PHE A 153 0.73 -7.67 13.10
CA PHE A 153 2.06 -7.08 13.20
C PHE A 153 2.97 -7.79 14.22
N LEU A 154 2.45 -8.76 15.00
CA LEU A 154 3.28 -9.58 15.89
C LEU A 154 4.05 -10.63 15.08
N ARG A 155 3.40 -11.24 14.09
CA ARG A 155 4.00 -12.33 13.29
C ARG A 155 4.59 -11.86 11.96
N PHE A 156 4.08 -10.75 11.42
CA PHE A 156 4.42 -10.29 10.07
C PHE A 156 4.91 -8.84 10.04
N GLY A 157 5.88 -8.60 9.16
CA GLY A 157 6.22 -7.28 8.67
C GLY A 157 5.41 -6.96 7.42
N TRP A 158 5.09 -5.69 7.24
CA TRP A 158 4.26 -5.23 6.13
C TRP A 158 4.96 -4.09 5.39
N VAL A 159 5.00 -4.18 4.07
CA VAL A 159 5.65 -3.18 3.22
C VAL A 159 4.76 -2.89 2.02
N VAL A 160 4.60 -1.62 1.68
CA VAL A 160 4.08 -1.21 0.37
C VAL A 160 5.27 -0.93 -0.55
N GLU A 161 5.35 -1.64 -1.68
CA GLU A 161 6.30 -1.33 -2.74
C GLU A 161 5.55 -0.69 -3.91
N VAL A 162 5.87 0.57 -4.20
CA VAL A 162 5.37 1.32 -5.36
C VAL A 162 6.43 1.29 -6.45
N GLN A 163 6.09 0.77 -7.62
CA GLN A 163 6.88 0.84 -8.83
C GLN A 163 6.32 1.94 -9.73
N LEU A 164 7.14 2.95 -9.99
CA LEU A 164 6.89 3.96 -11.02
C LEU A 164 7.50 3.46 -12.32
N ILE A 165 6.73 3.49 -13.41
CA ILE A 165 7.13 3.03 -14.73
C ILE A 165 6.91 4.16 -15.72
N LYS A 166 7.98 4.59 -16.38
CA LYS A 166 7.98 5.59 -17.44
C LYS A 166 8.35 4.89 -18.74
N HIS A 167 7.43 4.85 -19.69
CA HIS A 167 7.60 4.16 -20.97
C HIS A 167 8.34 5.02 -21.99
N ASP A 168 8.07 6.32 -22.02
CA ASP A 168 8.68 7.29 -22.94
C ASP A 168 8.90 8.68 -22.30
N ALA A 169 9.52 9.59 -23.05
CA ALA A 169 9.91 10.91 -22.53
C ALA A 169 8.74 11.77 -22.05
N THR A 170 7.53 11.53 -22.56
CA THR A 170 6.31 12.24 -22.17
C THR A 170 5.65 11.65 -20.93
N GLY A 171 6.02 10.43 -20.53
CA GLY A 171 5.52 9.78 -19.33
C GLY A 171 5.83 10.55 -18.05
N ASP A 172 4.85 10.68 -17.17
CA ASP A 172 5.01 11.38 -15.89
C ASP A 172 4.43 10.59 -14.70
N PRO A 173 4.94 9.36 -14.44
CA PRO A 173 4.49 8.55 -13.31
C PRO A 173 4.91 9.19 -11.98
N GLY A 174 3.97 9.23 -11.04
CA GLY A 174 4.23 9.74 -9.70
C GLY A 174 3.34 9.10 -8.64
N ILE A 175 3.79 9.21 -7.39
CA ILE A 175 3.06 8.81 -6.20
C ILE A 175 3.01 9.98 -5.22
N MET A 176 1.80 10.39 -4.84
CA MET A 176 1.56 11.38 -3.79
C MET A 176 1.51 10.70 -2.42
N GLY A 177 0.91 9.52 -2.33
CA GLY A 177 0.85 8.78 -1.08
C GLY A 177 0.09 7.48 -1.20
N VAL A 178 0.22 6.66 -0.15
CA VAL A 178 -0.43 5.35 0.00
C VAL A 178 -1.15 5.30 1.34
N GLN A 179 -2.26 4.56 1.39
CA GLN A 179 -3.04 4.39 2.61
C GLN A 179 -3.53 2.95 2.74
N VAL A 180 -3.52 2.46 3.97
CA VAL A 180 -4.19 1.23 4.37
C VAL A 180 -5.14 1.59 5.51
N PHE A 181 -6.42 1.27 5.35
CA PHE A 181 -7.46 1.65 6.30
C PHE A 181 -8.59 0.61 6.34
N ARG A 182 -9.49 0.76 7.31
CA ARG A 182 -10.77 0.03 7.30
C ARG A 182 -11.90 0.94 6.83
N ASP A 183 -12.74 0.50 5.89
CA ASP A 183 -13.95 1.27 5.56
C ASP A 183 -14.95 1.25 6.74
N GLN A 184 -15.98 2.12 6.69
CA GLN A 184 -17.09 2.03 7.64
C GLN A 184 -17.95 0.81 7.28
N PRO A 185 -18.49 0.08 8.28
CA PRO A 185 -19.44 -0.99 8.02
C PRO A 185 -20.71 -0.50 7.30
#